data_AF-A0A0P0Y6T1-F1
#
_entry.id   AF-A0A0P0Y6T1-F1
#
_cell.length_a   1.000
_cell.length_b   1.000
_cell.length_c   1.000
_cell.angle_alpha   90.00
_cell.angle_beta   90.00
_cell.angle_gamma   90.00
#
_symmetry.space_group_name_H-M   'P 1'
#
loop_
_entity.id
_entity.type
_entity.pdbx_description
1 polymer ?
#
loop_
_entity_poly.entity_id
_entity_poly.type
_entity_poly.pdbx_seq_one_letter_code
_entity_poly.pdbx_strand_id
1 'polypeptide(L)'
;MEKHVEKMLSLGFRFNPSAEDLITFYLPRLIAGKPMKDTEKFICRADVYGSEPSDLAGKFAPVPRCEKGGRFFFTSCKRHKGSSTKKERTAGAGTWVRQNSKEVKNKAGVKVGETQNFRFKKDGSYTDWLMEEHHCCRQQAVAGDEEPVICRMYVSPRAPPDSAARQESAAFVQQQPAPQVSEPPCDKKKRDDVAEEAPAAA
;
A
#
# COMPACT_ATOMS: atom_id res chain seq x y z
N MET A 1 -6.49 -20.74 -1.47
CA MET A 1 -5.29 -19.93 -1.78
C MET A 1 -5.13 -18.80 -0.78
N GLU A 2 -6.18 -18.07 -0.40
CA GLU A 2 -6.14 -17.00 0.61
C GLU A 2 -5.46 -17.40 1.94
N LYS A 3 -5.75 -18.61 2.45
CA LYS A 3 -5.09 -19.18 3.64
C LYS A 3 -3.56 -19.24 3.54
N HIS A 4 -3.01 -19.40 2.34
CA HIS A 4 -1.55 -19.45 2.15
C HIS A 4 -0.92 -18.09 2.35
N VAL A 5 -1.50 -17.03 1.75
CA VAL A 5 -1.01 -15.66 1.91
C VAL A 5 -1.12 -15.22 3.36
N GLU A 6 -2.22 -15.53 4.04
CA GLU A 6 -2.39 -15.24 5.47
C GLU A 6 -1.35 -15.96 6.34
N LYS A 7 -1.05 -17.23 6.03
CA LYS A 7 0.02 -17.98 6.69
C LYS A 7 1.40 -17.37 6.41
N MET A 8 1.71 -16.98 5.17
CA MET A 8 2.96 -16.28 4.86
C MET A 8 3.07 -14.98 5.65
N LEU A 9 1.99 -14.20 5.68
CA LEU A 9 1.89 -12.98 6.45
C LEU A 9 2.15 -13.25 7.95
N SER A 10 1.51 -14.25 8.56
CA SER A 10 1.73 -14.60 9.99
C SER A 10 3.16 -15.06 10.28
N LEU A 11 3.81 -15.74 9.33
CA LEU A 11 5.21 -16.17 9.42
C LEU A 11 6.25 -15.05 9.23
N GLY A 12 5.83 -13.81 8.96
CA GLY A 12 6.77 -12.70 8.82
C GLY A 12 6.95 -12.18 7.39
N PHE A 13 6.36 -12.82 6.38
CA PHE A 13 6.41 -12.29 5.01
C PHE A 13 5.64 -10.97 4.91
N ARG A 14 6.11 -10.09 4.02
CA ARG A 14 5.56 -8.74 3.83
C ARG A 14 5.40 -8.47 2.35
N PHE A 15 4.37 -7.71 2.01
CA PHE A 15 4.26 -7.09 0.71
C PHE A 15 5.06 -5.79 0.74
N ASN A 16 6.29 -5.83 0.22
CA ASN A 16 7.19 -4.68 0.15
C ASN A 16 7.87 -4.61 -1.22
N PRO A 17 7.10 -4.43 -2.31
CA PRO A 17 7.67 -4.38 -3.65
C PRO A 17 8.54 -3.12 -3.81
N SER A 18 9.67 -3.26 -4.50
CA SER A 18 10.45 -2.11 -4.95
C SER A 18 9.72 -1.35 -6.05
N ALA A 19 10.16 -0.13 -6.37
CA ALA A 19 9.65 0.60 -7.52
C ALA A 19 9.84 -0.20 -8.83
N GLU A 20 10.96 -0.93 -8.97
CA GLU A 20 11.20 -1.83 -10.10
C GLU A 20 10.16 -2.96 -10.15
N ASP A 21 9.85 -3.61 -9.03
CA ASP A 21 8.85 -4.68 -8.96
C ASP A 21 7.46 -4.16 -9.35
N LEU A 22 7.05 -3.02 -8.81
CA LEU A 22 5.78 -2.38 -9.14
C LEU A 22 5.65 -2.13 -10.64
N ILE A 23 6.69 -1.57 -11.26
CA ILE A 23 6.70 -1.16 -12.67
C ILE A 23 6.81 -2.35 -13.63
N THR A 24 7.64 -3.34 -13.30
CA THR A 24 8.00 -4.42 -14.24
C THR A 24 7.17 -5.68 -14.03
N PHE A 25 6.71 -5.93 -12.81
CA PHE A 25 5.95 -7.13 -12.48
C PHE A 25 4.45 -6.85 -12.30
N TYR A 26 4.07 -5.91 -11.43
CA TYR A 26 2.66 -5.70 -11.05
C TYR A 26 1.87 -4.89 -12.08
N LEU A 27 2.37 -3.72 -12.49
CA LEU A 27 1.65 -2.81 -13.37
C LEU A 27 1.27 -3.45 -14.73
N PRO A 28 2.17 -4.16 -15.45
CA PRO A 28 1.79 -4.80 -16.71
C PRO A 28 0.71 -5.88 -16.55
N ARG A 29 0.72 -6.61 -15.42
CA ARG A 29 -0.30 -7.64 -15.11
C ARG A 29 -1.66 -7.02 -14.78
N LEU A 30 -1.66 -5.93 -14.03
CA LEU A 30 -2.87 -5.17 -13.70
C LEU A 30 -3.55 -4.62 -14.97
N ILE A 31 -2.75 -4.11 -15.91
CA ILE A 31 -3.21 -3.58 -17.19
C ILE A 31 -3.74 -4.68 -18.10
N ALA A 32 -3.08 -5.84 -18.13
CA ALA A 32 -3.53 -6.99 -18.89
C ALA A 32 -4.82 -7.65 -18.32
N GLY A 33 -5.40 -7.10 -17.24
CA GLY A 33 -6.56 -7.69 -16.56
C GLY A 33 -6.25 -9.04 -15.90
N LYS A 34 -4.97 -9.32 -15.63
CA LYS A 34 -4.48 -10.58 -15.07
C LYS A 34 -3.73 -10.33 -13.76
N PRO A 35 -4.37 -9.74 -12.73
CA PRO A 35 -3.74 -9.60 -11.42
C PRO A 35 -3.39 -10.99 -10.86
N MET A 36 -2.35 -11.05 -10.04
CA MET A 36 -2.02 -12.28 -9.33
C MET A 36 -3.04 -12.47 -8.20
N LYS A 37 -3.72 -13.61 -8.17
CA LYS A 37 -4.75 -13.93 -7.16
C LYS A 37 -4.26 -13.69 -5.72
N ASP A 38 -2.99 -13.98 -5.45
CA ASP A 38 -2.42 -13.86 -4.11
C ASP A 38 -2.11 -12.41 -3.68
N THR A 39 -1.99 -11.48 -4.62
CA THR A 39 -1.62 -10.08 -4.35
C THR A 39 -2.71 -9.07 -4.72
N GLU A 40 -3.82 -9.54 -5.30
CA GLU A 40 -4.97 -8.70 -5.67
C GLU A 40 -5.51 -7.89 -4.49
N LYS A 41 -5.46 -8.46 -3.27
CA LYS A 41 -5.87 -7.76 -2.04
C LYS A 41 -4.93 -6.65 -1.57
N PHE A 42 -3.70 -6.57 -2.10
CA PHE A 42 -2.71 -5.58 -1.68
C PHE A 42 -2.70 -4.32 -2.54
N ILE A 43 -3.07 -4.43 -3.83
CA ILE A 43 -3.16 -3.30 -4.76
C ILE A 43 -4.63 -3.13 -5.16
N CYS A 44 -5.32 -2.22 -4.47
CA CYS A 44 -6.75 -1.97 -4.70
C CYS A 44 -6.97 -1.12 -5.96
N ARG A 45 -8.12 -1.26 -6.62
CA ARG A 45 -8.55 -0.32 -7.67
C ARG A 45 -9.29 0.85 -7.04
N ALA A 46 -8.83 2.07 -7.27
CA ALA A 46 -9.47 3.28 -6.74
C ALA A 46 -9.13 4.49 -7.59
N ASP A 47 -10.09 5.43 -7.72
CA ASP A 47 -9.80 6.75 -8.29
C ASP A 47 -9.11 7.63 -7.24
N VAL A 48 -7.78 7.52 -7.23
CA VAL A 48 -6.90 8.28 -6.34
C VAL A 48 -6.97 9.79 -6.61
N TYR A 49 -7.25 10.18 -7.85
CA TYR A 49 -7.30 11.57 -8.24
C TYR A 49 -8.68 12.19 -8.02
N GLY A 50 -9.74 11.40 -7.96
CA GLY A 50 -11.08 11.87 -7.58
C GLY A 50 -11.35 11.91 -6.06
N SER A 51 -10.45 11.40 -5.22
CA SER A 51 -10.70 11.20 -3.78
C SER A 51 -9.62 11.84 -2.89
N GLU A 52 -10.01 12.51 -1.80
CA GLU A 52 -9.03 12.99 -0.84
C GLU A 52 -8.29 11.82 -0.16
N PRO A 53 -7.04 12.01 0.30
CA PRO A 53 -6.31 10.96 1.00
C PRO A 53 -7.06 10.42 2.23
N SER A 54 -7.78 11.28 2.95
CA SER A 54 -8.61 10.92 4.11
C SER A 54 -9.76 9.99 3.72
N ASP A 55 -10.46 10.28 2.61
CA ASP A 55 -11.53 9.43 2.09
C ASP A 55 -11.03 8.05 1.68
N LEU A 56 -9.88 8.01 0.98
CA LEU A 56 -9.22 6.76 0.61
C LEU A 56 -8.76 6.00 1.86
N ALA A 57 -8.23 6.72 2.85
CA ALA A 57 -7.77 6.13 4.10
C ALA A 57 -8.91 5.50 4.90
N GLY A 58 -10.10 6.12 4.88
CA GLY A 58 -11.32 5.61 5.51
C GLY A 58 -12.01 4.46 4.76
N LYS A 59 -11.65 4.20 3.50
CA LYS A 59 -12.21 3.10 2.68
C LYS A 59 -11.28 1.90 2.52
N PHE A 60 -9.97 2.11 2.59
CA PHE A 60 -8.98 1.08 2.31
C PHE A 60 -8.01 0.92 3.48
N ALA A 61 -7.76 -0.34 3.87
CA ALA A 61 -6.77 -0.65 4.88
C ALA A 61 -5.35 -0.37 4.37
N PRO A 62 -4.41 0.06 5.23
CA PRO A 62 -2.99 -0.06 4.90
C PRO A 62 -2.64 -1.54 4.71
N VAL A 63 -1.70 -1.82 3.81
CA VAL A 63 -1.25 -3.20 3.61
C VAL A 63 -0.57 -3.69 4.90
N PRO A 64 -1.00 -4.85 5.47
CA PRO A 64 -0.50 -5.30 6.76
C PRO A 64 1.02 -5.39 6.81
N ARG A 65 1.61 -4.63 7.74
CA ARG A 65 3.06 -4.59 8.00
C ARG A 65 3.90 -4.19 6.77
N CYS A 66 3.30 -3.49 5.82
CA CYS A 66 4.05 -2.79 4.78
C CYS A 66 4.84 -1.64 5.43
N GLU A 67 6.03 -1.37 4.91
CA GLU A 67 6.83 -0.24 5.33
C GLU A 67 5.99 1.06 5.23
N LYS A 68 6.08 1.94 6.23
CA LYS A 68 5.34 3.21 6.33
C LYS A 68 3.80 3.09 6.35
N GLY A 69 3.23 1.88 6.46
CA GLY A 69 1.77 1.68 6.44
C GLY A 69 1.13 2.04 5.09
N GLY A 70 1.81 1.72 3.99
CA GLY A 70 1.36 2.10 2.64
C GLY A 70 0.05 1.43 2.21
N ARG A 71 -0.78 2.18 1.50
CA ARG A 71 -1.92 1.72 0.70
C ARG A 71 -1.50 1.76 -0.77
N PHE A 72 -1.73 0.68 -1.52
CA PHE A 72 -1.38 0.64 -2.94
C PHE A 72 -2.64 0.64 -3.78
N PHE A 73 -2.62 1.47 -4.82
CA PHE A 73 -3.74 1.68 -5.71
C PHE A 73 -3.31 1.49 -7.17
N PHE A 74 -4.13 0.80 -7.94
CA PHE A 74 -4.09 0.83 -9.39
C PHE A 74 -5.11 1.87 -9.87
N THR A 75 -4.64 2.89 -10.58
CA THR A 75 -5.45 4.00 -11.10
C THR A 75 -4.94 4.45 -12.48
N SER A 76 -5.68 5.35 -13.12
CA SER A 76 -5.26 6.05 -14.33
C SER A 76 -5.01 7.51 -14.02
N CYS A 77 -3.91 8.07 -14.52
CA CYS A 77 -3.65 9.50 -14.45
C CYS A 77 -3.91 10.15 -15.81
N LYS A 78 -4.63 11.28 -15.83
CA LYS A 78 -4.90 12.02 -17.07
C LYS A 78 -3.68 12.83 -17.47
N ARG A 79 -3.25 12.70 -18.73
CA ARG A 79 -2.31 13.60 -19.39
C ARG A 79 -3.10 14.85 -19.77
N HIS A 80 -2.68 16.05 -19.35
CA HIS A 80 -3.32 17.25 -19.90
C HIS A 80 -3.03 17.34 -21.40
N LYS A 81 -4.11 17.41 -22.19
CA LYS A 81 -4.05 17.75 -23.61
C LYS A 81 -3.38 19.13 -23.75
N GLY A 82 -2.19 19.18 -24.36
CA GLY A 82 -1.49 20.43 -24.68
C GLY A 82 -0.44 20.94 -23.68
N SER A 83 -0.15 20.23 -22.58
CA SER A 83 1.01 20.56 -21.72
C SER A 83 1.73 19.29 -21.29
N SER A 84 2.96 19.11 -21.79
CA SER A 84 3.81 17.94 -21.55
C SER A 84 4.21 17.73 -20.08
N THR A 85 3.81 18.59 -19.15
CA THR A 85 4.39 18.62 -17.80
C THR A 85 3.39 18.62 -16.64
N LYS A 86 2.12 19.00 -16.85
CA LYS A 86 1.13 19.07 -15.77
C LYS A 86 0.10 17.95 -15.96
N LYS A 87 -0.08 17.11 -14.95
CA LYS A 87 -1.25 16.23 -14.82
C LYS A 87 -2.12 16.87 -13.73
N GLU A 88 -3.40 17.10 -13.97
CA GLU A 88 -4.30 17.58 -12.93
C GLU A 88 -4.43 16.52 -11.87
N ARG A 89 -4.21 16.88 -10.61
CA ARG A 89 -4.31 15.97 -9.47
C ARG A 89 -5.10 16.59 -8.34
N THR A 90 -6.12 17.37 -8.71
CA THR A 90 -7.13 17.90 -7.80
C THR A 90 -7.96 16.74 -7.30
N ALA A 91 -8.06 16.56 -5.98
CA ALA A 91 -8.83 15.50 -5.36
C ALA A 91 -9.65 16.10 -4.22
N GLY A 92 -10.98 16.11 -4.37
CA GLY A 92 -11.88 16.85 -3.49
C GLY A 92 -11.56 18.34 -3.43
N ALA A 93 -11.42 18.88 -2.22
CA ALA A 93 -11.05 20.27 -1.97
C ALA A 93 -9.53 20.51 -1.95
N GLY A 94 -8.71 19.46 -2.15
CA GLY A 94 -7.26 19.55 -2.15
C GLY A 94 -6.62 19.16 -3.49
N THR A 95 -5.29 19.13 -3.49
CA THR A 95 -4.50 18.80 -4.68
C THR A 95 -3.21 18.08 -4.33
N TRP A 96 -2.84 17.07 -5.12
CA TRP A 96 -1.54 16.42 -5.04
C TRP A 96 -0.50 17.23 -5.80
N VAL A 97 0.44 17.82 -5.07
CA VAL A 97 1.51 18.63 -5.66
C VAL A 97 2.77 17.78 -5.82
N ARG A 98 3.28 17.70 -7.06
CA ARG A 98 4.53 16.99 -7.36
C ARG A 98 5.69 17.65 -6.60
N GLN A 99 6.49 16.85 -5.91
CA GLN A 99 7.66 17.27 -5.15
C GLN A 99 8.95 17.01 -5.92
N ASN A 100 9.09 15.80 -6.47
CA ASN A 100 10.24 15.41 -7.27
C ASN A 100 9.89 14.20 -8.16
N SER A 101 10.83 13.83 -9.03
CA SER A 101 10.73 12.64 -9.86
C SER A 101 12.08 11.91 -9.90
N LYS A 102 12.05 10.59 -10.04
CA LYS A 102 13.25 9.73 -10.12
C LYS A 102 13.06 8.65 -11.17
N GLU A 103 14.09 8.46 -12.01
CA GLU A 103 14.11 7.32 -12.92
C GLU A 103 14.22 6.01 -12.15
N VAL A 104 13.55 4.97 -12.65
CA VAL A 104 13.68 3.60 -12.16
C VAL A 104 14.40 2.79 -13.22
N LYS A 105 15.53 2.20 -12.83
CA LYS A 105 16.34 1.31 -13.66
C LYS A 105 16.24 -0.10 -13.12
N ASN A 106 16.29 -1.08 -14.01
CA ASN A 106 16.41 -2.48 -13.60
C ASN A 106 17.84 -2.82 -13.19
N LYS A 107 18.06 -4.05 -12.73
CA LYS A 107 19.40 -4.57 -12.38
C LYS A 107 20.45 -4.46 -13.49
N ALA A 108 20.04 -4.40 -14.76
CA ALA A 108 20.93 -4.22 -15.92
C ALA A 108 21.20 -2.74 -16.25
N GLY A 109 20.73 -1.79 -15.43
CA GLY A 109 20.88 -0.35 -15.66
C GLY A 109 19.97 0.24 -16.73
N VAL A 110 19.03 -0.55 -17.28
CA VAL A 110 18.08 -0.10 -18.29
C VAL A 110 16.92 0.61 -17.61
N LYS A 111 16.57 1.81 -18.09
CA LYS A 111 15.41 2.56 -17.60
C LYS A 111 14.12 1.79 -17.90
N VAL A 112 13.40 1.43 -16.85
CA VAL A 112 12.12 0.71 -16.95
C VAL A 112 10.92 1.59 -16.64
N GLY A 113 11.13 2.73 -15.97
CA GLY A 113 10.05 3.60 -15.54
C GLY A 113 10.51 4.86 -14.82
N GLU A 114 9.57 5.47 -14.12
CA GLU A 114 9.74 6.69 -13.33
C GLU A 114 8.88 6.62 -12.07
N THR A 115 9.39 7.09 -10.93
CA THR A 115 8.60 7.32 -9.72
C THR A 115 8.47 8.82 -9.49
N GLN A 116 7.24 9.31 -9.44
CA GLN A 116 6.90 10.69 -9.12
C GLN A 116 6.40 10.78 -7.68
N ASN A 117 6.98 11.68 -6.88
CA ASN A 117 6.60 11.85 -5.48
C ASN A 117 5.68 13.07 -5.32
N PHE A 118 4.63 12.94 -4.51
CA PHE A 118 3.63 13.97 -4.24
C PHE A 118 3.42 14.21 -2.76
N ARG A 119 2.99 15.42 -2.43
CA ARG A 119 2.46 15.79 -1.12
C ARG A 119 1.08 16.43 -1.31
N PHE A 120 0.11 16.02 -0.51
CA PHE A 120 -1.23 16.56 -0.61
C PHE A 120 -1.33 17.93 0.06
N LYS A 121 -1.94 18.89 -0.63
CA LYS A 121 -2.17 20.26 -0.16
C LYS A 121 -3.68 20.49 -0.07
N LYS A 122 -4.15 21.00 1.06
CA LYS A 122 -5.56 21.34 1.32
C LYS A 122 -5.63 22.66 2.08
N ASP A 123 -6.59 23.52 1.76
CA ASP A 123 -6.80 24.82 2.42
C ASP A 123 -5.53 25.67 2.55
N GLY A 124 -4.75 25.72 1.47
CA GLY A 124 -3.51 26.51 1.40
C GLY A 124 -2.28 25.85 2.05
N SER A 125 -2.43 24.75 2.80
CA SER A 125 -1.36 24.13 3.59
C SER A 125 -1.04 22.71 3.14
N TYR A 126 0.22 22.31 3.25
CA TYR A 126 0.62 20.93 2.99
C TYR A 126 0.24 20.03 4.17
N THR A 127 -0.46 18.95 3.88
CA THR A 127 -0.77 17.88 4.83
C THR A 127 0.40 16.90 4.95
N ASP A 128 0.31 15.93 5.85
CA ASP A 128 1.29 14.86 5.99
C ASP A 128 1.05 13.67 5.06
N TRP A 129 0.04 13.73 4.18
CA TRP A 129 -0.19 12.71 3.18
C TRP A 129 0.82 12.80 2.02
N LEU A 130 1.46 11.66 1.76
CA LEU A 130 2.43 11.47 0.69
C LEU A 130 1.94 10.41 -0.30
N MET A 131 2.41 10.51 -1.53
CA MET A 131 2.18 9.50 -2.56
C MET A 131 3.41 9.31 -3.44
N GLU A 132 3.71 8.05 -3.72
CA GLU A 132 4.62 7.62 -4.78
C GLU A 132 3.77 7.13 -5.96
N GLU A 133 3.87 7.77 -7.12
CA GLU A 133 3.22 7.34 -8.37
C GLU A 133 4.27 6.68 -9.28
N HIS A 134 4.01 5.45 -9.71
CA HIS A 134 4.95 4.65 -10.50
C HIS A 134 4.47 4.48 -11.94
N HIS A 135 5.31 4.91 -12.89
CA HIS A 135 5.08 4.89 -14.33
C HIS A 135 5.94 3.86 -15.04
N CYS A 136 5.41 3.18 -16.06
CA CYS A 136 6.17 2.28 -16.92
C CYS A 136 6.62 2.97 -18.22
N CYS A 137 7.90 2.89 -18.56
CA CYS A 137 8.41 3.48 -19.81
C CYS A 137 7.75 2.88 -21.05
N ARG A 138 7.44 1.57 -21.04
CA ARG A 138 6.78 0.88 -22.16
C ARG A 138 5.38 1.45 -22.46
N GLN A 139 4.79 2.20 -21.53
CA GLN A 139 3.43 2.73 -21.65
C GLN A 139 3.37 4.19 -22.06
N GLN A 140 4.52 4.85 -22.25
CA GLN A 140 4.52 6.18 -22.87
C GLN A 140 3.94 6.14 -24.29
N ALA A 141 3.95 4.97 -24.94
CA ALA A 141 3.37 4.71 -26.25
C ALA A 141 1.87 4.30 -26.25
N VAL A 142 1.18 4.23 -25.10
CA VAL A 142 -0.27 3.91 -25.09
C VAL A 142 -1.02 5.07 -25.73
N ALA A 143 -1.71 4.79 -26.84
CA ALA A 143 -2.59 5.75 -27.52
C ALA A 143 -3.78 6.08 -26.60
N GLY A 144 -3.77 7.28 -26.02
CA GLY A 144 -4.83 7.75 -25.14
C GLY A 144 -4.38 8.86 -24.20
N ASP A 145 -5.35 9.57 -23.63
CA ASP A 145 -5.13 10.65 -22.66
C ASP A 145 -4.94 10.12 -21.22
N GLU A 146 -5.13 8.82 -20.99
CA GLU A 146 -5.02 8.19 -19.67
C GLU A 146 -3.84 7.23 -19.62
N GLU A 147 -3.03 7.36 -18.57
CA GLU A 147 -1.88 6.51 -18.33
C GLU A 147 -2.10 5.70 -17.05
N PRO A 148 -2.13 4.35 -17.13
CA PRO A 148 -2.27 3.49 -15.97
C PRO A 148 -1.01 3.53 -15.11
N VAL A 149 -1.19 3.61 -13.79
CA VAL A 149 -0.13 3.74 -12.79
C VAL A 149 -0.43 2.93 -11.54
N ILE A 150 0.61 2.65 -10.77
CA ILE A 150 0.44 2.23 -9.37
C ILE A 150 0.81 3.40 -8.47
N CYS A 151 -0.08 3.75 -7.56
CA CYS A 151 0.18 4.74 -6.51
C CYS A 151 0.37 4.05 -5.16
N ARG A 152 1.37 4.44 -4.39
CA ARG A 152 1.51 4.10 -2.97
C ARG A 152 1.24 5.35 -2.14
N MET A 153 0.13 5.37 -1.42
CA MET A 153 -0.27 6.46 -0.52
C MET A 153 0.08 6.11 0.92
N TYR A 154 0.68 7.04 1.66
CA TYR A 154 1.08 6.83 3.05
C TYR A 154 1.21 8.15 3.82
N VAL A 155 1.25 8.06 5.14
CA VAL A 155 1.51 9.21 6.01
C VAL A 155 3.01 9.42 6.15
N SER A 156 3.46 10.67 6.09
CA SER A 156 4.86 11.05 6.32
C SER A 156 5.41 10.42 7.60
N PRO A 157 6.56 9.71 7.53
CA PRO A 157 7.24 9.21 8.72
C PRO A 157 7.61 10.32 9.71
N ARG A 158 7.74 11.56 9.22
CA ARG A 158 8.07 12.75 10.01
C ARG A 158 6.86 13.47 10.61
N ALA A 159 5.64 13.01 10.32
CA ALA A 159 4.43 13.59 10.90
C ALA A 159 4.50 13.51 12.44
N PRO A 160 4.01 14.52 13.19
CA PRO A 160 3.92 14.40 14.63
C PRO A 160 2.84 13.37 15.05
N PRO A 161 2.90 12.80 16.27
CA PRO A 161 1.92 11.82 16.77
C PRO A 161 0.45 12.25 16.66
N ASP A 162 0.17 13.54 16.81
CA ASP A 162 -1.15 14.16 16.76
C ASP A 162 -1.58 14.61 15.36
N SER A 163 -0.77 14.36 14.32
CA SER A 163 -1.10 14.71 12.93
C SER A 163 -2.46 14.18 12.50
N ALA A 164 -3.29 15.05 11.90
CA ALA A 164 -4.60 14.68 11.35
C ALA A 164 -4.50 13.48 10.39
N ALA A 165 -3.48 13.44 9.52
CA ALA A 165 -3.26 12.33 8.60
C ALA A 165 -3.00 10.99 9.32
N ARG A 166 -2.32 11.00 10.48
CA ARG A 166 -2.14 9.78 11.29
C ARG A 166 -3.47 9.30 11.87
N GLN A 167 -4.28 10.22 12.41
CA GLN A 167 -5.59 9.93 12.97
C GLN A 167 -6.53 9.38 11.89
N GLU A 168 -6.62 10.05 10.74
CA GLU A 168 -7.37 9.63 9.55
C GLU A 168 -6.92 8.24 9.06
N SER A 169 -5.60 8.00 9.00
CA SER A 169 -5.06 6.70 8.59
C SER A 169 -5.43 5.57 9.56
N ALA A 170 -5.54 5.87 10.86
CA ALA A 170 -5.87 4.91 11.91
C ALA A 170 -7.39 4.66 12.03
N ALA A 171 -8.23 5.63 11.65
CA ALA A 171 -9.68 5.56 11.78
C ALA A 171 -10.28 4.33 11.06
N PHE A 172 -9.70 3.90 9.94
CA PHE A 172 -10.12 2.67 9.25
C PHE A 172 -10.01 1.42 10.15
N VAL A 173 -8.90 1.30 10.89
CA VAL A 173 -8.64 0.15 11.76
C VAL A 173 -9.62 0.14 12.93
N GLN A 174 -9.99 1.32 13.44
CA GLN A 174 -10.92 1.46 14.56
C GLN A 174 -12.37 1.17 14.18
N GLN A 175 -12.75 1.33 12.91
CA GLN A 175 -14.09 1.02 12.42
C GLN A 175 -14.32 -0.47 12.16
N GLN A 176 -13.26 -1.29 12.13
CA GLN A 176 -13.42 -2.73 11.98
C GLN A 176 -13.87 -3.37 13.30
N PRO A 177 -14.85 -4.29 13.28
CA PRO A 177 -15.15 -5.10 14.45
C PRO A 177 -13.86 -5.76 14.94
N ALA A 178 -13.60 -5.68 16.25
CA ALA A 178 -12.45 -6.35 16.85
C ALA A 178 -12.45 -7.82 16.39
N PRO A 179 -11.31 -8.37 15.92
CA PRO A 179 -11.26 -9.77 15.53
C PRO A 179 -11.73 -10.61 16.70
N GLN A 180 -12.81 -11.38 16.50
CA GLN A 180 -13.21 -12.39 17.47
C GLN A 180 -12.18 -13.51 17.41
N VAL A 181 -11.06 -13.33 18.09
CA VAL A 181 -10.15 -14.42 18.39
C VAL A 181 -10.83 -15.21 19.50
N SER A 182 -11.59 -16.23 19.12
CA SER A 182 -11.95 -17.30 20.04
C SER A 182 -10.65 -18.01 20.39
N GLU A 183 -9.96 -17.56 21.44
CA GLU A 183 -8.89 -18.36 22.02
C GLU A 183 -9.51 -19.69 22.45
N PRO A 184 -8.98 -20.84 21.98
CA PRO A 184 -9.41 -22.11 22.54
C PRO A 184 -9.10 -22.07 24.05
N PRO A 185 -9.95 -22.67 24.90
CA PRO A 185 -9.69 -22.70 26.33
C PRO A 185 -8.30 -23.29 26.55
N CYS A 186 -7.40 -22.52 27.14
CA CYS A 186 -6.14 -23.07 27.60
C CYS A 186 -6.51 -24.04 28.73
N ASP A 187 -6.38 -25.34 28.48
CA ASP A 187 -6.49 -26.35 29.52
C ASP A 187 -5.50 -25.99 30.62
N LYS A 188 -6.03 -25.46 31.74
CA LYS A 188 -5.29 -25.38 32.99
C LYS A 188 -5.11 -26.82 33.46
N LYS A 189 -4.07 -27.48 32.94
CA LYS A 189 -3.59 -28.73 33.52
C LYS A 189 -3.28 -28.44 34.97
N LYS A 190 -4.11 -28.99 35.85
CA LYS A 190 -3.92 -28.95 37.29
C LYS A 190 -2.56 -29.58 37.55
N ARG A 191 -1.72 -28.85 38.26
CA ARG A 191 -0.37 -29.24 38.63
C ARG A 191 -0.46 -30.19 39.83
N ASP A 192 -1.10 -31.33 39.65
CA ASP A 192 -1.17 -32.42 40.61
C ASP A 192 -0.72 -33.71 39.87
N ASP A 193 0.09 -34.53 40.54
CA ASP A 193 0.77 -35.76 40.07
C ASP A 193 2.10 -35.58 39.31
N VAL A 194 3.09 -35.02 40.01
CA VAL A 194 4.48 -35.53 39.89
C VAL A 194 4.57 -36.75 40.81
N ALA A 195 4.23 -37.92 40.26
CA ALA A 195 4.55 -39.18 40.92
C ALA A 195 6.04 -39.44 40.76
N GLU A 196 6.71 -39.49 41.90
CA GLU A 196 8.10 -39.84 42.10
C GLU A 196 8.34 -41.29 41.67
N GLU A 197 8.86 -41.49 40.46
CA GLU A 197 9.34 -42.81 40.02
C GLU A 197 10.81 -42.94 40.45
N ALA A 198 11.01 -43.66 41.57
CA ALA A 198 12.30 -43.96 42.16
C ALA A 198 13.18 -44.81 41.21
N PRO A 199 14.52 -44.69 41.29
CA PRO A 199 15.40 -45.49 40.46
C PRO A 199 15.51 -46.91 41.05
N ALA A 200 15.11 -47.92 40.29
CA ALA A 200 15.44 -49.31 40.62
C ALA A 200 16.87 -49.61 40.18
N ALA A 201 17.72 -49.85 41.19
CA ALA A 201 19.07 -50.38 41.02
C ALA A 201 19.03 -51.89 40.72
N ALA A 202 19.71 -52.31 39.66
CA ALA A 202 20.39 -53.60 39.48
C ALA A 202 21.31 -53.51 38.25
#